data_AF-A0A432R5X0-F1
#
_entry.id   AF-A0A432R5X0-F1
#
_cell.length_a   1.000
_cell.length_b   1.000
_cell.length_c   1.000
_cell.angle_alpha   90.00
_cell.angle_beta   90.00
_cell.angle_gamma   90.00
#
_symmetry.space_group_name_H-M   'P 1'
#
loop_
_entity.id
_entity.type
_entity.pdbx_description
1 polymer ?
#
loop_
_entity_poly.entity_id
_entity_poly.type
_entity_poly.pdbx_seq_one_letter_code
_entity_poly.pdbx_strand_id
1 'polypeptide(L)' 'VDLVIDGGDIYPDPSTLIDLTGDYPLVLREGKGDVTPFL' A
#
# COMPACT_ATOMS: atom_id res chain seq x y z
N VAL A 1 14.72 -20.56 2.27
CA VAL A 1 13.53 -20.38 1.40
C VAL A 1 13.18 -21.73 0.86
N ASP A 2 11.90 -22.11 0.93
CA ASP A 2 11.46 -23.46 0.58
C ASP A 2 10.86 -23.53 -0.84
N LEU A 3 10.47 -22.38 -1.39
CA LEU A 3 10.00 -22.19 -2.76
C LEU A 3 10.22 -20.74 -3.18
N VAL A 4 10.46 -20.52 -4.48
CA VAL A 4 10.48 -19.20 -5.12
C VAL A 4 9.59 -19.25 -6.34
N ILE A 5 8.74 -18.22 -6.52
CA ILE A 5 7.86 -18.07 -7.68
C ILE A 5 8.39 -16.90 -8.52
N ASP A 6 8.61 -17.15 -9.81
CA ASP A 6 8.95 -16.10 -10.78
C ASP A 6 7.66 -15.37 -11.20
N GLY A 7 7.53 -14.12 -10.74
CA GLY A 7 6.40 -13.23 -11.05
C GLY A 7 6.71 -12.18 -12.11
N GLY A 8 7.87 -12.25 -12.76
CA GLY A 8 8.39 -11.19 -13.62
C GLY A 8 8.80 -9.93 -12.85
N ASP A 9 9.05 -8.84 -13.58
CA ASP A 9 9.49 -7.56 -13.00
C ASP A 9 8.35 -6.86 -12.25
N ILE A 10 8.64 -6.40 -11.03
CA ILE A 10 7.69 -5.69 -10.18
C ILE A 10 8.26 -4.32 -9.81
N TYR A 11 7.42 -3.30 -9.85
CA TYR A 11 7.77 -1.96 -9.41
C TYR A 11 7.86 -1.92 -7.87
N PRO A 12 8.97 -1.47 -7.28
CA PRO A 12 9.24 -1.59 -5.85
C PRO A 12 8.50 -0.53 -5.00
N ASP A 13 7.59 0.24 -5.59
CA ASP A 13 6.84 1.23 -4.83
C ASP A 13 5.96 0.52 -3.78
N PRO A 14 6.11 0.87 -2.50
CA PRO A 14 5.35 0.23 -1.45
C PRO A 14 3.86 0.61 -1.56
N SER A 15 2.98 -0.20 -0.97
CA SER A 15 1.52 0.07 -0.95
C SER A 15 1.19 1.36 -0.21
N THR A 16 0.01 1.96 -0.43
CA THR A 16 -0.50 3.01 0.45
C THR A 16 -1.08 2.40 1.72
N LEU A 17 -0.86 3.04 2.87
CA LEU A 17 -1.32 2.56 4.17
C LEU A 17 -2.30 3.56 4.77
N ILE A 18 -3.58 3.15 4.85
CA ILE A 18 -4.69 3.92 5.42
C ILE A 18 -5.13 3.24 6.72
N ASP A 19 -5.18 3.98 7.81
CA ASP A 19 -5.84 3.56 9.04
C ASP A 19 -7.33 3.93 8.97
N LEU A 20 -8.19 2.92 9.12
CA LEU A 20 -9.66 3.02 9.09
C LEU A 20 -10.29 2.65 10.44
N THR A 21 -9.49 2.61 11.51
CA THR A 21 -9.97 2.19 12.84
C THR A 21 -10.60 3.32 13.65
N GLY A 22 -10.29 4.58 13.31
CA GLY A 22 -10.85 5.78 13.93
C GLY A 22 -12.10 6.32 13.23
N ASP A 23 -12.54 7.50 13.65
CA ASP A 23 -13.74 8.16 13.10
C ASP A 23 -13.55 8.65 11.66
N TYR A 24 -12.30 8.88 11.24
CA TYR A 24 -11.93 9.35 9.91
C TYR A 24 -10.73 8.56 9.38
N PRO A 25 -10.64 8.33 8.05
CA PRO A 25 -9.46 7.74 7.44
C PRO A 25 -8.20 8.55 7.76
N LEU A 26 -7.11 7.87 8.09
CA LEU A 26 -5.81 8.49 8.32
C LEU A 26 -4.75 7.88 7.41
N VAL A 27 -4.12 8.72 6.57
CA VAL A 27 -3.00 8.30 5.72
C VAL A 27 -1.76 8.16 6.59
N LEU A 28 -1.35 6.92 6.87
CA LEU A 28 -0.14 6.61 7.63
C LEU A 28 1.11 6.58 6.75
N ARG A 29 0.96 6.20 5.48
CA ARG A 29 2.04 6.22 4.49
C ARG A 29 1.49 6.31 3.08
N GLU A 30 1.94 7.30 2.32
CA GLU A 30 1.69 7.39 0.88
C GLU A 30 2.58 6.38 0.12
N GLY A 31 2.00 5.74 -0.87
CA GLY A 31 2.64 4.75 -1.73
C GLY A 31 1.96 4.72 -3.08
N LYS A 32 1.92 3.55 -3.72
CA LYS A 32 1.37 3.42 -5.08
C LYS A 32 -0.16 3.65 -5.19
N GLY A 33 -0.90 3.55 -4.09
CA GLY A 33 -2.36 3.75 -4.09
C GLY A 33 -2.73 5.21 -3.97
N ASP A 34 -3.71 5.66 -4.75
CA ASP A 34 -4.22 7.03 -4.72
C ASP A 34 -4.81 7.38 -3.34
N VAL A 35 -4.30 8.44 -2.73
CA VAL A 35 -4.75 8.94 -1.42
C VAL A 35 -5.89 9.96 -1.53
N THR A 36 -6.16 10.50 -2.71
CA THR A 36 -7.18 11.56 -2.94
C THR A 36 -8.55 11.24 -2.33
N PRO A 37 -9.06 10.00 -2.35
CA PRO A 37 -10.35 9.68 -1.72
C PRO A 37 -10.39 9.80 -0.18
N PHE A 38 -9.23 10.00 0.46
CA PHE A 38 -9.06 9.97 1.92
C PHE A 38 -8.50 11.30 2.49
N LEU A 39 -8.39 12.34 1.66
CA LEU A 39 -7.92 13.69 2.03
C LEU A 39 -9.06 14.67 2.30
#